data_AF-A0A1V4J8Z3-F1
#
_entry.id   AF-A0A1V4J8Z3-F1
#
_cell.length_a   1.000
_cell.length_b   1.000
_cell.length_c   1.000
_cell.angle_alpha   90.00
_cell.angle_beta   90.00
_cell.angle_gamma   90.00
#
_symmetry.space_group_name_H-M   'P 1'
#
loop_
_entity.id
_entity.type
_entity.pdbx_description
1 polymer ?
#
loop_
_entity_poly.entity_id
_entity_poly.type
_entity_poly.pdbx_seq_one_letter_code
_entity_poly.pdbx_strand_id
1 'polypeptide(L)'
;MFIVWDKSENGDWHCTASWKTHSGSVWRVTWAHPEFGQVLASCSFDRTAAVWEEIVGESNDKLRGQSHWVKRTTLVDSRTSVTDVKFAPKHMGLMLATCSADGVVRIYEAPDVMNLSQWSLQHEISCKLSCSCISWNPSSSRAHSPMIAVGSDDNSPNILAKVQIYEYNENTRKYAKAEALMTVTDPVHDIAFAPNLGRSFHILAVATKDVRIFTLKPLRKELTSSGGLTKFEIHIVAQFDNHNSQVWRVSWNITGTVLASSGDDGCVRLWKANYMDNWKCTGILKGNGSPVNGSSQQGIFNASLGSANTSLQNSLNGSSASRKQS
;
A
#
# COMPACT_ATOMS: atom_id res chain seq x y z
N MET A 1 -18.56 -6.06 -2.83
CA MET A 1 -19.43 -5.16 -2.04
C MET A 1 -18.54 -4.06 -1.49
N PHE A 2 -18.94 -2.80 -1.60
CA PHE A 2 -18.30 -1.67 -0.90
C PHE A 2 -19.08 -1.31 0.32
N ILE A 3 -18.35 -0.80 1.29
CA ILE A 3 -18.90 -0.26 2.52
C ILE A 3 -18.09 0.98 2.84
N VAL A 4 -18.77 2.09 3.02
CA VAL A 4 -18.19 3.35 3.52
C VAL A 4 -18.61 3.48 4.97
N TRP A 5 -17.66 3.88 5.80
CA TRP A 5 -17.83 4.02 7.23
C TRP A 5 -17.39 5.41 7.64
N ASP A 6 -18.21 6.04 8.47
CA ASP A 6 -17.90 7.32 9.08
C ASP A 6 -17.59 7.10 10.54
N LYS A 7 -16.63 7.87 11.04
CA LYS A 7 -16.28 7.89 12.45
C LYS A 7 -16.98 9.08 13.09
N SER A 8 -17.90 8.80 13.99
CA SER A 8 -18.62 9.84 14.74
C SER A 8 -17.74 10.48 15.81
N GLU A 9 -18.15 11.63 16.33
CA GLU A 9 -17.39 12.42 17.32
C GLU A 9 -17.09 11.64 18.60
N ASN A 10 -17.96 10.70 18.97
CA ASN A 10 -17.78 9.83 20.14
C ASN A 10 -16.73 8.71 19.91
N GLY A 11 -16.22 8.58 18.67
CA GLY A 11 -15.23 7.58 18.28
C GLY A 11 -15.78 6.32 17.62
N ASP A 12 -17.10 6.17 17.55
CA ASP A 12 -17.76 4.98 17.00
C ASP A 12 -17.84 5.03 15.47
N TRP A 13 -17.61 3.88 14.85
CA TRP A 13 -17.73 3.68 13.40
C TRP A 13 -19.15 3.25 13.04
N HIS A 14 -19.74 3.92 12.06
CA HIS A 14 -21.04 3.55 11.51
C HIS A 14 -20.99 3.45 9.99
N CYS A 15 -21.64 2.42 9.45
CA CYS A 15 -21.73 2.20 8.02
C CYS A 15 -22.70 3.23 7.42
N THR A 16 -22.22 4.07 6.51
CA THR A 16 -23.01 5.13 5.85
C THR A 16 -23.53 4.71 4.49
N ALA A 17 -22.81 3.84 3.78
CA ALA A 17 -23.26 3.32 2.50
C ALA A 17 -22.73 1.91 2.26
N SER A 18 -23.55 1.05 1.64
CA SER A 18 -23.12 -0.26 1.15
C SER A 18 -23.77 -0.60 -0.17
N TRP A 19 -22.97 -1.00 -1.16
CA TRP A 19 -23.47 -1.34 -2.49
C TRP A 19 -22.57 -2.33 -3.25
N LYS A 20 -23.11 -2.93 -4.31
CA LYS A 20 -22.35 -3.78 -5.23
C LYS A 20 -21.75 -2.93 -6.35
N THR A 21 -20.44 -3.03 -6.53
CA THR A 21 -19.66 -2.13 -7.40
C THR A 21 -19.23 -2.75 -8.72
N HIS A 22 -18.78 -4.00 -8.62
CA HIS A 22 -18.10 -4.77 -9.64
C HIS A 22 -18.75 -6.15 -9.81
N SER A 23 -18.57 -6.76 -10.99
CA SER A 23 -19.04 -8.14 -11.26
C SER A 23 -18.07 -9.20 -10.74
N GLY A 24 -16.81 -8.81 -10.46
CA GLY A 24 -15.76 -9.63 -9.86
C GLY A 24 -15.30 -9.13 -8.49
N SER A 25 -14.31 -9.83 -7.94
CA SER A 25 -13.63 -9.45 -6.70
C SER A 25 -12.95 -8.09 -6.85
N VAL A 26 -13.14 -7.22 -5.86
CA VAL A 26 -12.48 -5.92 -5.83
C VAL A 26 -11.15 -6.06 -5.12
N TRP A 27 -10.08 -5.60 -5.78
CA TRP A 27 -8.72 -5.74 -5.29
C TRP A 27 -8.29 -4.58 -4.40
N ARG A 28 -8.59 -3.35 -4.83
CA ARG A 28 -8.14 -2.13 -4.19
C ARG A 28 -9.19 -1.03 -4.30
N VAL A 29 -9.08 -0.12 -3.35
CA VAL A 29 -9.87 1.10 -3.24
C VAL A 29 -8.94 2.23 -2.80
N THR A 30 -9.15 3.43 -3.32
CA THR A 30 -8.35 4.61 -2.99
C THR A 30 -9.23 5.86 -3.00
N TRP A 31 -8.94 6.79 -2.10
CA TRP A 31 -9.56 8.10 -2.07
C TRP A 31 -8.76 9.09 -2.92
N ALA A 32 -9.46 10.00 -3.59
CA ALA A 32 -8.83 11.18 -4.18
C ALA A 32 -8.46 12.17 -3.08
N HIS A 33 -7.63 13.16 -3.42
CA HIS A 33 -7.39 14.26 -2.51
C HIS A 33 -8.69 15.06 -2.29
N PRO A 34 -9.03 15.49 -1.05
CA PRO A 34 -10.31 16.15 -0.76
C PRO A 34 -10.59 17.44 -1.53
N GLU A 35 -9.56 18.07 -2.10
CA GLU A 35 -9.67 19.24 -2.98
C GLU A 35 -10.47 18.96 -4.26
N PHE A 36 -10.58 17.68 -4.66
CA PHE A 36 -11.42 17.24 -5.78
C PHE A 36 -12.80 16.74 -5.34
N GLY A 37 -13.18 16.97 -4.08
CA GLY A 37 -14.40 16.46 -3.48
C GLY A 37 -14.26 15.04 -2.93
N GLN A 38 -15.40 14.45 -2.57
CA GLN A 38 -15.51 13.11 -2.01
C GLN A 38 -15.53 12.06 -3.11
N VAL A 39 -14.33 11.78 -3.65
CA VAL A 39 -14.14 10.90 -4.79
C VAL A 39 -13.36 9.66 -4.39
N LEU A 40 -13.84 8.50 -4.84
CA LEU A 40 -13.25 7.20 -4.59
C LEU A 40 -13.02 6.49 -5.93
N ALA A 41 -11.92 5.76 -6.03
CA ALA A 41 -11.67 4.85 -7.14
C ALA A 41 -11.50 3.42 -6.65
N SER A 42 -11.88 2.47 -7.49
CA SER A 42 -11.76 1.05 -7.22
C SER A 42 -11.36 0.25 -8.44
N CYS A 43 -10.71 -0.89 -8.23
CA CYS A 43 -10.31 -1.80 -9.30
C CYS A 43 -10.66 -3.26 -8.98
N SER A 44 -10.81 -4.07 -10.02
CA SER A 44 -11.43 -5.39 -9.90
C SER A 44 -10.87 -6.43 -10.86
N PHE A 45 -11.09 -7.68 -10.47
CA PHE A 45 -10.86 -8.86 -11.31
C PHE A 45 -11.69 -8.85 -12.60
N ASP A 46 -12.79 -8.10 -12.63
CA ASP A 46 -13.62 -7.92 -13.83
C ASP A 46 -12.99 -7.08 -14.95
N ARG A 47 -11.71 -6.69 -14.77
CA ARG A 47 -10.88 -5.92 -15.72
C ARG A 47 -11.20 -4.43 -15.77
N THR A 48 -12.02 -3.95 -14.84
CA THR A 48 -12.41 -2.53 -14.80
C THR A 48 -11.85 -1.82 -13.58
N ALA A 49 -11.69 -0.51 -13.73
CA ALA A 49 -11.67 0.41 -12.62
C ALA A 49 -12.90 1.32 -12.68
N ALA A 50 -13.41 1.77 -11.54
CA ALA A 50 -14.57 2.64 -11.47
C ALA A 50 -14.27 3.85 -10.57
N VAL A 51 -14.80 5.01 -10.94
CA VAL A 51 -14.73 6.24 -10.15
C VAL A 51 -16.12 6.55 -9.61
N TRP A 52 -16.18 6.86 -8.33
CA TRP A 52 -17.39 7.11 -7.56
C TRP A 52 -17.30 8.48 -6.90
N GLU A 53 -18.42 9.18 -6.84
CA GLU A 53 -18.54 10.45 -6.14
C GLU A 53 -19.66 10.34 -5.11
N GLU A 54 -19.40 10.84 -3.92
CA GLU A 54 -20.42 11.01 -2.90
C GLU A 54 -21.26 12.25 -3.22
N ILE A 55 -22.56 12.06 -3.39
CA ILE A 55 -23.52 13.16 -3.51
C ILE A 55 -24.27 13.27 -2.19
N VAL A 56 -24.13 14.43 -1.55
CA VAL A 56 -24.90 14.80 -0.36
C VAL A 56 -26.20 15.42 -0.86
N GLY A 57 -27.34 14.79 -0.56
CA GLY A 57 -28.65 15.32 -0.97
C GLY A 57 -28.96 16.64 -0.27
N GLU A 58 -29.19 17.71 -1.05
CA GLU A 58 -29.74 18.97 -0.54
C GLU A 58 -31.26 18.82 -0.31
N SER A 59 -31.66 18.70 0.95
CA SER A 59 -32.99 19.00 1.54
C SER A 59 -34.27 18.88 0.69
N ASN A 60 -35.10 17.85 0.95
CA ASN A 60 -36.54 17.97 1.30
C ASN A 60 -37.30 16.64 1.50
N ASP A 61 -36.67 15.48 1.32
CA ASP A 61 -37.36 14.19 1.49
C ASP A 61 -37.12 13.55 2.86
N LYS A 62 -38.09 12.78 3.35
CA LYS A 62 -38.13 12.18 4.70
C LYS A 62 -37.03 11.14 4.96
N LEU A 63 -36.15 10.88 3.99
CA LEU A 63 -34.94 10.06 4.06
C LEU A 63 -33.70 10.94 4.34
N ARG A 64 -33.73 11.67 5.46
CA ARG A 64 -32.64 12.56 5.87
C ARG A 64 -31.30 11.81 5.95
N GLY A 65 -30.30 12.30 5.23
CA GLY A 65 -28.88 12.16 5.61
C GLY A 65 -28.10 10.96 5.06
N GLN A 66 -28.67 10.13 4.18
CA GLN A 66 -27.88 9.08 3.54
C GLN A 66 -27.12 9.65 2.34
N SER A 67 -25.81 9.78 2.49
CA SER A 67 -24.96 10.06 1.34
C SER A 67 -25.07 8.92 0.33
N HIS A 68 -25.22 9.27 -0.95
CA HIS A 68 -25.33 8.27 -2.01
C HIS A 68 -24.13 8.35 -2.94
N TRP A 69 -23.55 7.19 -3.20
CA TRP A 69 -22.37 7.07 -4.04
C TRP A 69 -22.78 6.79 -5.47
N VAL A 70 -22.47 7.73 -6.35
CA VAL A 70 -22.79 7.65 -7.78
C VAL A 70 -21.55 7.23 -8.55
N LYS A 71 -21.68 6.18 -9.37
CA LYS A 71 -20.63 5.78 -10.32
C LYS A 71 -20.56 6.84 -11.42
N ARG A 72 -19.45 7.58 -11.49
CA ARG A 72 -19.24 8.62 -12.50
C ARG A 72 -18.67 8.06 -13.79
N THR A 73 -17.76 7.09 -13.70
CA THR A 73 -17.21 6.42 -14.89
C THR A 73 -16.78 4.98 -14.61
N THR A 74 -16.60 4.21 -15.69
CA THR A 74 -15.96 2.88 -15.69
C THR A 74 -14.85 2.88 -16.74
N LEU A 75 -13.62 2.64 -16.29
CA LEU A 75 -12.43 2.52 -17.11
C LEU A 75 -12.28 1.06 -17.54
N VAL A 76 -12.31 0.81 -18.87
CA VAL A 76 -12.44 -0.53 -19.45
C VAL A 76 -11.28 -0.91 -20.39
N ASP A 77 -10.22 -0.11 -20.44
CA ASP A 77 -9.11 -0.33 -21.38
C ASP A 77 -8.25 -1.56 -21.05
N SER A 78 -8.32 -2.06 -19.81
CA SER A 78 -7.51 -3.20 -19.37
C SER A 78 -8.08 -4.52 -19.91
N ARG A 79 -7.18 -5.37 -20.41
CA ARG A 79 -7.57 -6.67 -21.01
C ARG A 79 -7.68 -7.79 -19.98
N THR A 80 -7.08 -7.61 -18.81
CA THR A 80 -7.05 -8.57 -17.72
C THR A 80 -7.33 -7.85 -16.38
N SER A 81 -7.28 -8.60 -15.28
CA SER A 81 -7.59 -8.11 -13.93
C SER A 81 -6.80 -6.84 -13.59
N VAL A 82 -7.49 -5.79 -13.14
CA VAL A 82 -6.87 -4.56 -12.64
C VAL A 82 -6.53 -4.74 -11.16
N THR A 83 -5.26 -4.93 -10.87
CA THR A 83 -4.75 -5.40 -9.57
C THR A 83 -4.58 -4.29 -8.54
N ASP A 84 -4.33 -3.05 -8.99
CA ASP A 84 -4.21 -1.89 -8.12
C ASP A 84 -4.64 -0.58 -8.82
N VAL A 85 -5.01 0.40 -8.01
CA VAL A 85 -5.50 1.72 -8.44
C VAL A 85 -5.08 2.78 -7.42
N LYS A 86 -4.48 3.88 -7.90
CA LYS A 86 -3.97 4.98 -7.05
C LYS A 86 -4.17 6.33 -7.71
N PHE A 87 -4.80 7.27 -7.00
CA PHE A 87 -4.77 8.67 -7.41
C PHE A 87 -3.36 9.23 -7.32
N ALA A 88 -3.01 10.10 -8.26
CA ALA A 88 -1.75 10.83 -8.25
C ALA A 88 -1.76 11.93 -7.17
N PRO A 89 -0.59 12.45 -6.77
CA PRO A 89 -0.49 13.62 -5.92
C PRO A 89 -1.28 14.81 -6.50
N LYS A 90 -2.00 15.54 -5.65
CA LYS A 90 -2.93 16.61 -6.05
C LYS A 90 -2.36 17.70 -6.95
N HIS A 91 -1.06 17.99 -6.81
CA HIS A 91 -0.39 19.02 -7.61
C HIS A 91 -0.21 18.62 -9.08
N MET A 92 -0.48 17.35 -9.43
CA MET A 92 -0.53 16.85 -10.80
C MET A 92 -1.94 16.92 -11.40
N GLY A 93 -2.93 17.47 -10.67
CA GLY A 93 -4.33 17.43 -11.06
C GLY A 93 -5.04 16.13 -10.66
N LEU A 94 -6.25 15.93 -11.16
CA LEU A 94 -7.05 14.74 -10.87
C LEU A 94 -6.67 13.62 -11.83
N MET A 95 -5.58 12.93 -11.49
CA MET A 95 -5.08 11.79 -12.24
C MET A 95 -5.23 10.47 -11.46
N LEU A 96 -5.47 9.39 -12.19
CA LEU A 96 -5.66 8.05 -11.66
C LEU A 96 -4.77 7.05 -12.41
N ALA A 97 -3.88 6.36 -11.70
CA ALA A 97 -3.16 5.23 -12.26
C ALA A 97 -3.88 3.93 -11.93
N THR A 98 -3.93 3.03 -12.89
CA THR A 98 -4.30 1.62 -12.71
C THR A 98 -3.15 0.74 -13.18
N CYS A 99 -2.97 -0.41 -12.54
CA CYS A 99 -2.10 -1.46 -13.07
C CYS A 99 -2.87 -2.76 -13.21
N SER A 100 -2.47 -3.54 -14.20
CA SER A 100 -3.19 -4.75 -14.55
C SER A 100 -2.24 -5.93 -14.76
N ALA A 101 -2.78 -7.14 -14.61
CA ALA A 101 -2.04 -8.38 -14.80
C ALA A 101 -1.55 -8.59 -16.25
N ASP A 102 -2.02 -7.78 -17.21
CA ASP A 102 -1.51 -7.69 -18.60
C ASP A 102 -0.12 -7.04 -18.68
N GLY A 103 0.39 -6.55 -17.55
CA GLY A 103 1.70 -5.92 -17.45
C GLY A 103 1.73 -4.51 -17.98
N VAL A 104 0.59 -3.82 -17.88
CA VAL A 104 0.43 -2.44 -18.32
C VAL A 104 -0.05 -1.57 -17.17
N VAL A 105 0.59 -0.42 -17.01
CA VAL A 105 0.09 0.69 -16.18
C VAL A 105 -0.57 1.72 -17.06
N ARG A 106 -1.79 2.12 -16.72
CA ARG A 106 -2.58 3.12 -17.44
C ARG A 106 -2.80 4.31 -16.55
N ILE A 107 -2.55 5.50 -17.09
CA ILE A 107 -2.71 6.76 -16.35
C ILE A 107 -3.80 7.56 -17.03
N TYR A 108 -4.84 7.86 -16.28
CA TYR A 108 -6.00 8.62 -16.72
C TYR A 108 -6.01 10.00 -16.06
N GLU A 109 -6.54 10.98 -16.75
CA GLU A 109 -6.73 12.34 -16.23
C GLU A 109 -8.18 12.78 -16.47
N ALA A 110 -8.80 13.36 -15.46
CA ALA A 110 -10.06 14.08 -15.58
C ALA A 110 -9.76 15.52 -16.06
N PRO A 111 -10.07 15.88 -17.33
CA PRO A 111 -9.73 17.19 -17.86
C PRO A 111 -10.54 18.32 -17.21
N ASP A 112 -11.74 17.98 -16.73
CA ASP A 112 -12.62 18.87 -15.99
C ASP A 112 -12.99 18.21 -14.67
N VAL A 113 -12.48 18.77 -13.57
CA VAL A 113 -12.76 18.29 -12.20
C VAL A 113 -14.23 18.44 -11.82
N MET A 114 -15.00 19.27 -12.53
CA MET A 114 -16.44 19.42 -12.34
C MET A 114 -17.24 18.32 -13.06
N ASN A 115 -16.63 17.64 -14.03
CA ASN A 115 -17.26 16.58 -14.81
C ASN A 115 -16.49 15.26 -14.70
N LEU A 116 -16.68 14.58 -13.56
CA LEU A 116 -16.02 13.30 -13.26
C LEU A 116 -16.46 12.12 -14.14
N SER A 117 -17.38 12.33 -15.09
CA SER A 117 -17.76 11.28 -16.06
C SER A 117 -16.72 11.11 -17.16
N GLN A 118 -15.90 12.13 -17.41
CA GLN A 118 -14.92 12.15 -18.48
C GLN A 118 -13.51 11.93 -17.94
N TRP A 119 -12.90 10.84 -18.39
CA TRP A 119 -11.52 10.48 -18.05
C TRP A 119 -10.79 10.12 -19.34
N SER A 120 -9.69 10.81 -19.58
CA SER A 120 -8.85 10.63 -20.76
C SER A 120 -7.65 9.75 -20.43
N LEU A 121 -7.38 8.74 -21.24
CA LEU A 121 -6.17 7.93 -21.12
C LEU A 121 -4.97 8.74 -21.62
N GLN A 122 -4.10 9.16 -20.71
CA GLN A 122 -2.92 9.97 -21.01
C GLN A 122 -1.70 9.12 -21.36
N HIS A 123 -1.48 8.04 -20.60
CA HIS A 123 -0.29 7.21 -20.76
C HIS A 123 -0.57 5.73 -20.61
N GLU A 124 0.15 4.95 -21.41
CA GLU A 124 0.24 3.49 -21.30
C GLU A 124 1.72 3.09 -21.14
N ILE A 125 2.05 2.42 -20.04
CA ILE A 125 3.41 2.01 -19.68
C ILE A 125 3.46 0.48 -19.69
N SER A 126 4.26 -0.10 -20.59
CA SER A 126 4.48 -1.54 -20.67
C SER A 126 5.59 -1.98 -19.72
N CYS A 127 5.24 -2.76 -18.69
CA CYS A 127 6.15 -3.26 -17.66
C CYS A 127 6.79 -4.62 -17.98
N LYS A 128 6.28 -5.30 -19.02
CA LYS A 128 6.72 -6.63 -19.51
C LYS A 128 6.50 -7.80 -18.54
N LEU A 129 6.07 -7.53 -17.31
CA LEU A 129 5.67 -8.48 -16.28
C LEU A 129 4.26 -8.14 -15.81
N SER A 130 3.49 -9.11 -15.29
CA SER A 130 2.20 -8.83 -14.67
C SER A 130 2.35 -7.82 -13.53
N CYS A 131 1.53 -6.77 -13.51
CA CYS A 131 1.59 -5.78 -12.44
C CYS A 131 0.70 -6.23 -11.28
N SER A 132 1.18 -6.12 -10.05
CA SER A 132 0.45 -6.48 -8.82
C SER A 132 0.13 -5.28 -7.94
N CYS A 133 0.95 -4.23 -7.99
CA CYS A 133 0.83 -3.05 -7.14
C CYS A 133 1.55 -1.84 -7.76
N ILE A 134 1.08 -0.64 -7.42
CA ILE A 134 1.65 0.63 -7.86
C ILE A 134 1.76 1.63 -6.72
N SER A 135 2.77 2.50 -6.79
CA SER A 135 2.90 3.61 -5.86
C SER A 135 3.44 4.86 -6.56
N TRP A 136 2.68 5.94 -6.49
CA TRP A 136 3.15 7.27 -6.88
C TRP A 136 4.19 7.79 -5.90
N ASN A 137 5.22 8.45 -6.40
CA ASN A 137 6.08 9.24 -5.54
C ASN A 137 5.31 10.51 -5.08
N PRO A 138 5.09 10.70 -3.77
CA PRO A 138 4.24 11.79 -3.26
C PRO A 138 4.95 13.16 -3.21
N SER A 139 6.22 13.23 -3.62
CA SER A 139 6.99 14.47 -3.62
C SER A 139 6.27 15.58 -4.39
N SER A 140 6.04 16.72 -3.74
CA SER A 140 5.50 17.93 -4.38
C SER A 140 6.60 18.90 -4.85
N SER A 141 7.86 18.50 -4.74
CA SER A 141 8.98 19.32 -5.21
C SER A 141 9.02 19.33 -6.73
N ARG A 142 8.96 20.54 -7.32
CA ARG A 142 9.19 20.76 -8.76
C ARG A 142 10.59 20.38 -9.24
N ALA A 143 11.53 20.13 -8.32
CA ALA A 143 12.87 19.65 -8.66
C ALA A 143 12.90 18.15 -9.00
N HIS A 144 11.83 17.40 -8.70
CA HIS A 144 11.73 15.99 -8.99
C HIS A 144 10.62 15.76 -10.02
N SER A 145 10.95 15.11 -11.13
CA SER A 145 9.94 14.68 -12.08
C SER A 145 8.98 13.68 -11.41
N PRO A 146 7.70 13.66 -11.81
CA PRO A 146 6.75 12.66 -11.35
C PRO A 146 7.28 11.24 -11.55
N MET A 147 7.16 10.41 -10.53
CA MET A 147 7.60 9.02 -10.59
C MET A 147 6.51 8.06 -10.11
N ILE A 148 6.53 6.86 -10.67
CA ILE A 148 5.70 5.74 -10.24
C ILE A 148 6.55 4.48 -10.12
N ALA A 149 6.43 3.80 -9.00
CA ALA A 149 6.99 2.46 -8.80
C ALA A 149 5.90 1.43 -9.12
N VAL A 150 6.30 0.33 -9.73
CA VAL A 150 5.43 -0.78 -10.13
C VAL A 150 6.05 -2.08 -9.63
N GLY A 151 5.25 -2.88 -8.92
CA GLY A 151 5.62 -4.21 -8.45
C GLY A 151 4.95 -5.30 -9.28
N SER A 152 5.62 -6.44 -9.37
CA SER A 152 5.13 -7.64 -10.04
C SER A 152 5.14 -8.83 -9.10
N ASP A 153 4.04 -9.58 -9.09
CA ASP A 153 3.88 -10.85 -8.39
C ASP A 153 4.23 -12.06 -9.28
N ASP A 154 4.78 -11.82 -10.47
CA ASP A 154 5.19 -12.87 -11.39
C ASP A 154 6.16 -13.84 -10.67
N ASN A 155 5.76 -15.11 -10.61
CA ASN A 155 6.50 -16.14 -9.89
C ASN A 155 7.49 -16.90 -10.79
N SER A 156 7.51 -16.61 -12.09
CA SER A 156 8.45 -17.28 -12.97
C SER A 156 9.89 -16.81 -12.65
N PRO A 157 10.89 -17.69 -12.85
CA PRO A 157 12.30 -17.33 -12.70
C PRO A 157 12.74 -16.43 -13.87
N ASN A 158 12.15 -15.24 -13.95
CA ASN A 158 12.46 -14.23 -14.94
C ASN A 158 13.71 -13.44 -14.55
N ILE A 159 14.52 -13.09 -15.55
CA ILE A 159 15.70 -12.22 -15.39
C ILE A 159 15.28 -10.76 -15.12
N LEU A 160 14.03 -10.41 -15.43
CA LEU A 160 13.50 -9.06 -15.26
C LEU A 160 13.29 -8.71 -13.79
N ALA A 161 13.68 -7.50 -13.40
CA ALA A 161 13.43 -6.98 -12.06
C ALA A 161 11.92 -6.86 -11.79
N LYS A 162 11.49 -7.38 -10.63
CA LYS A 162 10.09 -7.38 -10.20
C LYS A 162 9.59 -6.05 -9.66
N VAL A 163 10.51 -5.13 -9.34
CA VAL A 163 10.19 -3.73 -9.03
C VAL A 163 10.85 -2.84 -10.07
N GLN A 164 10.04 -2.05 -10.77
CA GLN A 164 10.47 -1.12 -11.79
C GLN A 164 9.97 0.28 -11.46
N ILE A 165 10.81 1.29 -11.69
CA ILE A 165 10.48 2.68 -11.41
C ILE A 165 10.51 3.46 -12.71
N TYR A 166 9.42 4.18 -12.96
CA TYR A 166 9.25 5.01 -14.13
C TYR A 166 9.22 6.48 -13.72
N GLU A 167 9.87 7.31 -14.51
CA GLU A 167 9.94 8.75 -14.33
C GLU A 167 9.34 9.43 -15.56
N TYR A 168 8.55 10.48 -15.33
CA TYR A 168 8.01 11.31 -16.40
C TYR A 168 9.13 12.16 -17.02
N ASN A 169 9.30 12.04 -18.32
CA ASN A 169 10.24 12.84 -19.08
C ASN A 169 9.49 13.96 -19.82
N GLU A 170 9.68 15.20 -19.38
CA GLU A 170 9.09 16.41 -19.97
C GLU A 170 9.41 16.57 -21.46
N ASN A 171 10.63 16.19 -21.88
CA ASN A 171 11.05 16.37 -23.28
C ASN A 171 10.30 15.44 -24.22
N THR A 172 10.04 14.21 -23.79
CA THR A 172 9.34 13.20 -24.61
C THR A 172 7.84 13.13 -24.30
N ARG A 173 7.39 13.81 -23.24
CA ARG A 173 6.04 13.75 -22.67
C ARG A 173 5.57 12.32 -22.41
N LYS A 174 6.50 11.46 -21.97
CA LYS A 174 6.25 10.04 -21.74
C LYS A 174 6.96 9.59 -20.47
N TYR A 175 6.37 8.60 -19.81
CA TYR A 175 7.05 7.86 -18.76
C TYR A 175 8.09 6.94 -19.37
N ALA A 176 9.31 7.00 -18.84
CA ALA A 176 10.39 6.10 -19.21
C ALA A 176 10.95 5.41 -17.97
N LYS A 177 11.48 4.21 -18.16
CA LYS A 177 12.03 3.40 -17.06
C LYS A 177 13.32 4.04 -16.57
N ALA A 178 13.29 4.55 -15.33
CA ALA A 178 14.44 5.16 -14.67
C ALA A 178 15.28 4.09 -13.97
N GLU A 179 14.65 3.19 -13.22
CA GLU A 179 15.36 2.22 -12.38
C GLU A 179 14.68 0.84 -12.34
N ALA A 180 15.46 -0.18 -11.97
CA ALA A 180 15.03 -1.56 -11.82
C ALA A 180 15.71 -2.18 -10.59
N LEU A 181 14.94 -2.57 -9.57
CA LEU A 181 15.50 -3.12 -8.33
C LEU A 181 15.78 -4.62 -8.50
N MET A 182 16.90 -4.93 -9.13
CA MET A 182 17.34 -6.30 -9.45
C MET A 182 17.55 -7.20 -8.22
N THR A 183 17.72 -6.63 -7.04
CA THR A 183 17.85 -7.39 -5.79
C THR A 183 16.52 -8.01 -5.33
N VAL A 184 15.38 -7.52 -5.83
CA VAL A 184 14.04 -8.03 -5.49
C VAL A 184 13.66 -9.13 -6.47
N THR A 185 13.84 -10.38 -6.05
CA THR A 185 13.62 -11.58 -6.87
C THR A 185 12.35 -12.33 -6.52
N ASP A 186 11.76 -12.09 -5.35
CA ASP A 186 10.54 -12.75 -4.89
C ASP A 186 9.29 -11.97 -5.36
N PRO A 187 8.12 -12.62 -5.52
CA PRO A 187 6.87 -11.94 -5.86
C PRO A 187 6.60 -10.72 -4.98
N VAL A 188 6.21 -9.61 -5.59
CA VAL A 188 5.93 -8.34 -4.91
C VAL A 188 4.43 -8.21 -4.71
N HIS A 189 4.01 -8.09 -3.45
CA HIS A 189 2.59 -8.04 -3.09
C HIS A 189 2.08 -6.61 -2.84
N ASP A 190 2.97 -5.71 -2.44
CA ASP A 190 2.66 -4.29 -2.23
C ASP A 190 3.93 -3.43 -2.24
N ILE A 191 3.78 -2.17 -2.62
CA ILE A 191 4.86 -1.18 -2.64
C ILE A 191 4.34 0.18 -2.19
N ALA A 192 5.16 0.95 -1.48
CA ALA A 192 4.77 2.27 -1.02
C ALA A 192 5.96 3.23 -0.97
N PHE A 193 5.90 4.31 -1.75
CA PHE A 193 6.76 5.46 -1.53
C PHE A 193 6.39 6.16 -0.23
N ALA A 194 7.41 6.53 0.54
CA ALA A 194 7.22 7.35 1.73
C ALA A 194 6.99 8.82 1.35
N PRO A 195 6.08 9.53 2.05
CA PRO A 195 6.01 10.98 2.00
C PRO A 195 7.37 11.63 2.27
N ASN A 196 7.82 12.49 1.35
CA ASN A 196 9.12 13.15 1.45
C ASN A 196 9.02 14.50 2.17
N LEU A 197 8.88 14.47 3.49
CA LEU A 197 8.89 15.68 4.33
C LEU A 197 10.33 16.06 4.69
N GLY A 198 10.98 16.83 3.82
CA GLY A 198 12.27 17.45 4.08
C GLY A 198 13.51 16.58 3.82
N ARG A 199 13.38 15.41 3.19
CA ARG A 199 14.54 14.59 2.78
C ARG A 199 14.96 14.95 1.35
N SER A 200 16.26 14.84 1.09
CA SER A 200 16.85 15.01 -0.26
C SER A 200 16.83 13.72 -1.09
N PHE A 201 16.24 12.65 -0.56
CA PHE A 201 16.13 11.34 -1.16
C PHE A 201 14.72 10.79 -0.95
N HIS A 202 14.34 9.81 -1.77
CA HIS A 202 13.07 9.11 -1.64
C HIS A 202 13.25 7.80 -0.88
N ILE A 203 12.20 7.33 -0.21
CA ILE A 203 12.18 6.03 0.45
C ILE A 203 11.06 5.21 -0.19
N LEU A 204 11.35 3.96 -0.53
CA LEU A 204 10.39 3.01 -1.09
C LEU A 204 10.38 1.74 -0.23
N ALA A 205 9.21 1.38 0.30
CA ALA A 205 8.99 0.10 0.95
C ALA A 205 8.45 -0.91 -0.06
N VAL A 206 8.89 -2.16 0.06
CA VAL A 206 8.48 -3.27 -0.78
C VAL A 206 8.10 -4.45 0.11
N ALA A 207 6.90 -5.00 -0.09
CA ALA A 207 6.39 -6.20 0.56
C ALA A 207 6.57 -7.41 -0.37
N THR A 208 7.39 -8.37 0.06
CA THR A 208 7.66 -9.63 -0.66
C THR A 208 7.58 -10.81 0.32
N LYS A 209 8.50 -11.79 0.23
CA LYS A 209 8.76 -12.73 1.34
C LYS A 209 9.31 -12.05 2.60
N ASP A 210 9.86 -10.86 2.44
CA ASP A 210 10.41 -10.00 3.48
C ASP A 210 9.95 -8.55 3.25
N VAL A 211 10.12 -7.71 4.27
CA VAL A 211 9.95 -6.26 4.15
C VAL A 211 11.29 -5.66 3.73
N ARG A 212 11.32 -4.92 2.63
CA ARG A 212 12.53 -4.18 2.21
C ARG A 212 12.28 -2.70 2.17
N ILE A 213 13.26 -1.92 2.61
CA ILE A 213 13.24 -0.47 2.56
C ILE A 213 14.43 0.00 1.74
N PHE A 214 14.14 0.73 0.66
CA PHE A 214 15.12 1.29 -0.24
C PHE A 214 15.17 2.81 -0.07
N THR A 215 16.37 3.38 -0.11
CA THR A 215 16.57 4.81 -0.34
C THR A 215 17.00 5.04 -1.78
N LEU A 216 16.37 6.01 -2.45
CA LEU A 216 16.68 6.44 -3.80
C LEU A 216 17.13 7.89 -3.75
N LYS A 217 18.44 8.10 -3.87
CA LYS A 217 19.04 9.42 -3.82
C LYS A 217 19.32 9.91 -5.25
N PRO A 218 18.64 10.97 -5.72
CA PRO A 218 18.90 11.53 -7.03
C PRO A 218 20.36 11.97 -7.15
N LEU A 219 21.06 11.50 -8.18
CA LEU A 219 22.37 12.01 -8.54
C LEU A 219 22.20 13.35 -9.26
N ARG A 220 23.01 14.35 -8.88
CA ARG A 220 22.95 15.67 -9.53
C ARG A 220 23.26 15.53 -11.01
N LYS A 221 22.42 16.11 -11.86
CA LYS A 221 22.67 16.22 -13.31
C LYS A 221 23.89 17.12 -13.50
N GLU A 222 24.94 16.61 -14.16
CA GLU A 222 25.99 17.48 -14.68
C GLU A 222 25.39 18.43 -15.74
N LEU A 223 25.83 19.68 -15.73
CA LEU A 223 25.30 20.81 -16.53
C LEU A 223 25.27 20.56 -18.05
N THR A 224 25.90 19.50 -18.53
CA THR A 224 26.06 19.14 -19.96
C THR A 224 24.94 18.23 -20.49
N SER A 225 24.05 17.71 -19.65
CA SER A 225 23.03 16.71 -20.03
C SER A 225 21.60 17.16 -19.72
N SER A 226 21.17 18.23 -20.38
CA SER A 226 19.87 18.90 -20.14
C SER A 226 18.62 18.14 -20.64
N GLY A 227 18.63 16.79 -20.61
CA GLY A 227 17.46 16.02 -21.04
C GLY A 227 17.40 14.54 -20.67
N GLY A 228 18.38 14.03 -19.90
CA GLY A 228 18.38 12.65 -19.42
C GLY A 228 17.46 12.41 -18.23
N LEU A 229 17.03 11.15 -18.08
CA LEU A 229 16.35 10.66 -16.87
C LEU A 229 17.26 10.84 -15.65
N THR A 230 16.65 11.01 -14.49
CA THR A 230 17.36 11.09 -13.22
C THR A 230 17.98 9.73 -12.93
N LYS A 231 19.30 9.70 -12.68
CA LYS A 231 19.97 8.51 -12.17
C LYS A 231 19.88 8.50 -10.64
N PHE A 232 19.67 7.33 -10.05
CA PHE A 232 19.55 7.22 -8.60
C PHE A 232 20.71 6.39 -8.03
N GLU A 233 21.24 6.87 -6.91
CA GLU A 233 22.03 6.05 -6.01
C GLU A 233 21.05 5.30 -5.09
N ILE A 234 20.99 3.97 -5.23
CA ILE A 234 20.01 3.12 -4.55
C ILE A 234 20.69 2.28 -3.48
N HIS A 235 20.16 2.33 -2.26
CA HIS A 235 20.61 1.50 -1.15
C HIS A 235 19.45 0.77 -0.50
N ILE A 236 19.66 -0.49 -0.13
CA ILE A 236 18.79 -1.21 0.80
C ILE A 236 19.20 -0.78 2.20
N VAL A 237 18.35 -0.03 2.88
CA VAL A 237 18.62 0.44 4.25
C VAL A 237 18.03 -0.47 5.32
N ALA A 238 17.09 -1.34 4.93
CA ALA A 238 16.57 -2.37 5.81
C ALA A 238 15.99 -3.55 5.03
N GLN A 239 16.14 -4.74 5.58
CA GLN A 239 15.50 -5.98 5.14
C GLN A 239 15.07 -6.75 6.39
N PHE A 240 13.78 -7.06 6.50
CA PHE A 240 13.21 -7.72 7.67
C PHE A 240 12.42 -8.95 7.27
N ASP A 241 12.88 -10.09 7.77
CA ASP A 241 12.26 -11.41 7.64
C ASP A 241 11.42 -11.78 8.87
N ASN A 242 11.17 -10.85 9.80
CA ASN A 242 10.54 -11.16 11.08
C ASN A 242 9.10 -11.71 10.96
N HIS A 243 8.40 -11.49 9.84
CA HIS A 243 7.12 -12.14 9.58
C HIS A 243 7.27 -13.66 9.40
N ASN A 244 8.44 -14.13 8.93
CA ASN A 244 8.70 -15.53 8.58
C ASN A 244 7.64 -16.11 7.63
N SER A 245 7.04 -15.24 6.81
CA SER A 245 5.92 -15.53 5.92
C SER A 245 5.81 -14.43 4.87
N GLN A 246 4.91 -14.60 3.89
CA GLN A 246 4.66 -13.56 2.90
C GLN A 246 4.15 -12.28 3.56
N VAL A 247 4.65 -11.15 3.10
CA VAL A 247 4.20 -9.81 3.50
C VAL A 247 3.25 -9.30 2.43
N TRP A 248 2.01 -9.01 2.82
CA TRP A 248 0.94 -8.64 1.90
C TRP A 248 0.77 -7.14 1.70
N ARG A 249 1.06 -6.33 2.73
CA ARG A 249 0.85 -4.88 2.69
C ARG A 249 2.00 -4.15 3.35
N VAL A 250 2.31 -2.98 2.81
CA VAL A 250 3.19 -1.98 3.40
C VAL A 250 2.54 -0.60 3.33
N SER A 251 2.60 0.18 4.40
CA SER A 251 2.02 1.52 4.43
C SER A 251 2.82 2.47 5.29
N TRP A 252 3.08 3.66 4.77
CA TRP A 252 3.74 4.73 5.50
C TRP A 252 2.73 5.58 6.25
N ASN A 253 3.13 6.08 7.42
CA ASN A 253 2.42 7.19 8.04
C ASN A 253 2.56 8.48 7.20
N ILE A 254 1.75 9.49 7.50
CA ILE A 254 1.68 10.77 6.77
C ILE A 254 3.05 11.49 6.67
N THR A 255 3.95 11.26 7.63
CA THR A 255 5.29 11.87 7.66
C THR A 255 6.39 11.01 7.02
N GLY A 256 6.08 9.78 6.62
CA GLY A 256 7.05 8.82 6.10
C GLY A 256 8.12 8.39 7.11
N THR A 257 7.85 8.51 8.41
CA THR A 257 8.80 8.15 9.49
C THR A 257 8.53 6.78 10.10
N VAL A 258 7.32 6.25 9.95
CA VAL A 258 6.91 4.94 10.44
C VAL A 258 6.32 4.14 9.29
N LEU A 259 6.81 2.92 9.11
CA LEU A 259 6.27 1.94 8.17
C LEU A 259 5.45 0.92 8.93
N ALA A 260 4.28 0.56 8.43
CA ALA A 260 3.52 -0.60 8.85
C ALA A 260 3.66 -1.72 7.80
N SER A 261 3.78 -2.97 8.23
CA SER A 261 3.71 -4.15 7.36
C SER A 261 2.78 -5.22 7.94
N SER A 262 2.10 -5.98 7.08
CA SER A 262 1.26 -7.11 7.48
C SER A 262 1.60 -8.37 6.69
N GLY A 263 1.56 -9.54 7.32
CA GLY A 263 1.85 -10.82 6.67
C GLY A 263 0.94 -11.97 7.12
N ASP A 264 1.18 -13.17 6.59
CA ASP A 264 0.43 -14.39 6.97
C ASP A 264 0.63 -14.81 8.43
N ASP A 265 1.65 -14.29 9.13
CA ASP A 265 1.83 -14.47 10.57
C ASP A 265 0.70 -13.86 11.43
N GLY A 266 -0.31 -13.23 10.80
CA GLY A 266 -1.45 -12.61 11.47
C GLY A 266 -1.05 -11.37 12.27
N CYS A 267 0.16 -10.84 12.04
CA CYS A 267 0.69 -9.69 12.74
C CYS A 267 0.77 -8.47 11.82
N VAL A 268 0.56 -7.29 12.39
CA VAL A 268 0.99 -6.01 11.82
C VAL A 268 2.20 -5.52 12.60
N ARG A 269 3.28 -5.17 11.90
CA ARG A 269 4.53 -4.70 12.50
C ARG A 269 4.76 -3.25 12.14
N LEU A 270 5.25 -2.47 13.11
CA LEU A 270 5.63 -1.07 12.93
C LEU A 270 7.14 -0.92 12.93
N TRP A 271 7.69 -0.24 11.94
CA TRP A 271 9.13 -0.04 11.74
C TRP A 271 9.47 1.44 11.75
N LYS A 272 10.56 1.79 12.42
CA LYS A 272 11.04 3.17 12.52
C LYS A 272 12.56 3.21 12.49
N ALA A 273 13.13 4.17 11.76
CA ALA A 273 14.55 4.47 11.80
C ALA A 273 14.91 5.29 13.05
N ASN A 274 16.06 5.00 13.65
CA ASN A 274 16.67 5.89 14.63
C ASN A 274 17.48 7.01 13.92
N TYR A 275 18.16 7.86 14.70
CA TYR A 275 18.97 8.96 14.18
C TYR A 275 20.20 8.54 13.38
N MET A 276 20.57 7.25 13.41
CA MET A 276 21.67 6.67 12.63
C MET A 276 21.15 5.89 11.41
N ASP A 277 19.90 6.16 10.98
CA ASP A 277 19.21 5.45 9.89
C ASP A 277 19.08 3.93 10.08
N ASN A 278 19.23 3.45 11.32
CA ASN A 278 19.03 2.04 11.66
C ASN A 278 17.54 1.79 11.94
N TRP A 279 16.92 1.01 11.06
CA TRP A 279 15.51 0.62 11.17
C TRP A 279 15.31 -0.48 12.20
N LYS A 280 14.29 -0.33 13.04
CA LYS A 280 13.89 -1.34 14.02
C LYS A 280 12.39 -1.53 14.06
N CYS A 281 11.97 -2.74 14.42
CA CYS A 281 10.59 -3.00 14.80
C CYS A 281 10.31 -2.33 16.15
N THR A 282 9.30 -1.47 16.19
CA THR A 282 8.90 -0.67 17.36
C THR A 282 7.58 -1.12 17.96
N GLY A 283 6.78 -1.89 17.23
CA GLY A 283 5.50 -2.41 17.71
C GLY A 283 5.03 -3.59 16.88
N ILE A 284 4.29 -4.49 17.54
CA ILE A 284 3.64 -5.64 16.91
C ILE A 284 2.20 -5.66 17.39
N LEU A 285 1.26 -5.61 16.44
CA LEU A 285 -0.17 -5.78 16.67
C LEU A 285 -0.52 -7.18 16.20
N LYS A 286 -1.15 -7.98 17.07
CA LYS A 286 -1.62 -9.31 16.72
C LYS A 286 -3.14 -9.32 16.75
N GLY A 287 -3.76 -9.92 15.74
CA GLY A 287 -5.19 -10.22 15.81
C GLY A 287 -5.42 -11.30 16.87
N ASN A 288 -6.04 -10.94 17.99
CA ASN A 288 -6.76 -11.92 18.81
C ASN A 288 -8.00 -12.31 18.00
N GLY A 289 -8.06 -13.54 17.48
CA GLY A 289 -9.12 -14.02 16.57
C GLY A 289 -10.55 -14.07 17.13
N SER A 290 -10.87 -13.28 18.17
CA SER A 290 -12.23 -13.02 18.60
C SER A 290 -12.91 -12.06 17.62
N PRO A 291 -14.08 -12.41 17.05
CA PRO A 291 -14.87 -11.46 16.29
C PRO A 291 -15.18 -10.26 17.18
N VAL A 292 -15.01 -9.04 16.65
CA VAL A 292 -15.37 -7.80 17.33
C VAL A 292 -16.90 -7.74 17.41
N ASN A 293 -17.48 -8.41 18.39
CA ASN A 293 -18.82 -8.06 18.85
C ASN A 293 -18.67 -6.76 19.62
N GLY A 294 -19.23 -5.68 19.07
CA GLY A 294 -19.23 -4.36 19.67
C GLY A 294 -19.76 -4.41 21.10
N SER A 295 -18.84 -4.45 22.06
CA SER A 295 -19.09 -4.07 23.45
C SER A 295 -17.76 -3.62 24.03
N SER A 296 -17.69 -2.33 24.31
CA SER A 296 -16.57 -1.67 24.97
C SER A 296 -16.42 -2.23 26.39
N GLN A 297 -15.32 -2.95 26.64
CA GLN A 297 -14.82 -3.12 28.00
C GLN A 297 -13.36 -2.70 28.06
N GLN A 298 -13.14 -1.64 28.83
CA GLN A 298 -11.84 -1.17 29.30
C GLN A 298 -11.15 -2.30 30.08
N GLY A 299 -9.85 -2.48 29.87
CA GLY A 299 -9.10 -3.52 30.56
C GLY A 299 -7.58 -3.42 30.42
N ILE A 300 -7.02 -2.40 31.05
CA ILE A 300 -5.77 -2.42 31.85
C ILE A 300 -4.53 -3.11 31.26
N PHE A 301 -3.51 -2.29 30.96
CA PHE A 301 -2.11 -2.69 30.82
C PHE A 301 -1.62 -3.39 32.08
N ASN A 302 -1.00 -4.57 31.91
CA ASN A 302 -0.02 -5.04 32.89
C ASN A 302 1.22 -5.58 32.17
N ALA A 303 2.30 -4.82 32.32
CA ALA A 303 3.66 -5.29 32.10
C ALA A 303 4.06 -6.23 33.25
N SER A 304 4.72 -7.33 32.96
CA SER A 304 5.63 -7.92 33.93
C SER A 304 6.85 -8.52 33.23
N LEU A 305 8.00 -7.96 33.61
CA LEU A 305 9.34 -8.48 33.37
C LEU A 305 9.50 -9.86 34.01
N GLY A 306 10.42 -10.65 33.45
CA GLY A 306 10.79 -11.94 34.00
C GLY A 306 11.57 -11.87 35.31
N SER A 307 11.70 -13.04 35.93
CA SER A 307 12.86 -13.40 36.74
C SER A 307 13.11 -14.89 36.61
N ALA A 308 14.33 -15.24 36.21
CA ALA A 308 14.88 -16.57 36.45
C ALA A 308 15.07 -16.79 37.96
N ASN A 309 14.87 -18.02 38.44
CA ASN A 309 15.83 -18.67 39.32
C ASN A 309 15.51 -20.16 39.51
N THR A 310 16.59 -20.93 39.48
CA THR A 310 16.77 -22.36 39.71
C THR A 310 16.92 -22.67 41.21
N SER A 311 16.51 -23.87 41.63
CA SER A 311 17.12 -24.78 42.65
C SER A 311 16.05 -25.81 43.08
N LEU A 312 16.21 -27.11 42.80
CA LEU A 312 17.03 -28.15 43.45
C LEU A 312 16.54 -28.62 44.83
N GLN A 313 16.43 -29.96 44.92
CA GLN A 313 16.50 -30.89 46.07
C GLN A 313 15.20 -31.49 46.68
N ASN A 314 15.07 -32.81 46.45
CA ASN A 314 15.01 -33.94 47.41
C ASN A 314 13.95 -33.91 48.54
N SER A 315 13.27 -34.99 48.96
CA SER A 315 13.38 -36.45 48.76
C SER A 315 12.33 -37.19 49.62
N LEU A 316 12.13 -38.51 49.38
CA LEU A 316 11.55 -39.56 50.26
C LEU A 316 10.00 -39.54 50.43
N ASN A 317 9.24 -40.64 50.46
CA ASN A 317 9.45 -42.08 50.60
C ASN A 317 8.12 -42.78 50.26
N GLY A 318 8.11 -44.06 49.85
CA GLY A 318 6.88 -44.87 49.89
C GLY A 318 6.82 -46.08 48.95
N SER A 319 7.34 -47.21 49.43
CA SER A 319 7.37 -48.54 48.82
C SER A 319 6.02 -49.25 48.68
N SER A 320 5.81 -50.00 47.59
CA SER A 320 5.23 -51.36 47.65
C SER A 320 5.47 -52.12 46.35
N ALA A 321 6.03 -53.32 46.50
CA ALA A 321 6.35 -54.26 45.44
C ALA A 321 5.16 -55.15 45.08
N SER A 322 5.07 -55.56 43.81
CA SER A 322 4.51 -56.86 43.43
C SER A 322 5.02 -57.33 42.06
N ARG A 323 5.46 -58.58 42.09
CA ARG A 323 6.16 -59.42 41.11
C ARG A 323 5.26 -59.96 39.98
N LYS A 324 5.94 -60.30 38.86
CA LYS A 324 5.70 -61.44 37.92
C LYS A 324 4.43 -61.33 37.03
N GLN A 325 4.39 -61.79 35.78
CA GLN A 325 5.19 -62.75 35.02
C GLN A 325 4.88 -62.58 33.51
N SER A 326 5.82 -63.07 32.68
CA SER A 326 5.82 -63.29 31.21
C SER A 326 5.66 -62.08 30.30
#